data_AF-A0A842Q696-F1
#
_entry.id   AF-A0A842Q696-F1
#
_cell.length_a   1.000
_cell.length_b   1.000
_cell.length_c   1.000
_cell.angle_alpha   90.00
_cell.angle_beta   90.00
_cell.angle_gamma   90.00
#
_symmetry.space_group_name_H-M   'P 1'
#
loop_
_entity.id
_entity.type
_entity.pdbx_description
1 polymer ?
#
loop_
_entity_poly.entity_id
_entity_poly.type
_entity_poly.pdbx_seq_one_letter_code
_entity_poly.pdbx_strand_id
1 'polypeptide(L)' 'MSSTNDKSSSLVECPYCQSKFKDKADLSKHIDRIHTGSGLLEGDRRKW' A
#
# COMPACT_ATOMS: atom_id res chain seq x y z
N MET A 1 -28.75 -4.47 -15.74
CA MET A 1 -27.94 -3.32 -15.28
C MET A 1 -26.67 -3.86 -14.64
N SER A 2 -25.52 -3.30 -15.05
CA SER A 2 -24.17 -3.47 -14.50
C SER A 2 -23.60 -4.88 -14.33
N SER A 3 -22.69 -5.25 -15.24
CA SER A 3 -21.56 -6.11 -14.91
C SER A 3 -20.36 -5.59 -15.70
N THR A 4 -19.84 -4.45 -15.26
CA THR A 4 -18.55 -3.94 -15.71
C THR A 4 -17.51 -5.01 -15.41
N ASN A 5 -17.02 -5.65 -16.48
CA ASN A 5 -15.85 -6.51 -16.47
C ASN A 5 -14.66 -5.67 -16.02
N ASP A 6 -14.39 -5.66 -14.71
CA ASP A 6 -13.26 -4.94 -14.15
C ASP A 6 -11.98 -5.74 -14.50
N LYS A 7 -11.32 -5.28 -15.56
CA LYS A 7 -10.00 -5.73 -15.98
C LYS A 7 -9.06 -5.62 -14.79
N SER A 8 -8.77 -6.78 -14.21
CA SER A 8 -7.72 -7.08 -13.23
C SER A 8 -6.58 -6.08 -13.34
N SER A 9 -6.66 -5.07 -12.48
CA SER A 9 -5.63 -4.06 -12.32
C SER A 9 -4.90 -4.45 -11.06
N SER A 10 -3.66 -4.91 -11.20
CA SER A 10 -2.76 -5.33 -10.12
C SER A 10 -2.34 -4.15 -9.23
N LEU A 11 -3.34 -3.51 -8.63
CA LEU A 11 -3.21 -2.38 -7.73
C LEU A 11 -2.96 -2.92 -6.32
N VAL A 12 -2.11 -2.24 -5.57
CA VAL A 12 -1.83 -2.55 -4.18
C VAL A 12 -2.82 -1.79 -3.32
N GLU A 13 -3.61 -2.50 -2.52
CA GLU A 13 -4.54 -1.89 -1.58
C GLU A 13 -3.88 -1.59 -0.22
N CYS A 14 -4.24 -0.47 0.38
CA CYS A 14 -3.78 -0.12 1.72
C CYS A 14 -4.54 -0.93 2.78
N PRO A 15 -3.88 -1.64 3.69
CA PRO A 15 -4.58 -2.42 4.71
C PRO A 15 -5.31 -1.56 5.75
N TYR A 16 -4.90 -0.29 5.91
CA TYR A 16 -5.48 0.61 6.91
C TYR A 16 -6.75 1.32 6.43
N CYS A 17 -6.88 1.60 5.13
CA CYS A 17 -8.00 2.36 4.58
C CYS A 17 -8.56 1.79 3.27
N GLN A 18 -8.07 0.64 2.80
CA GLN A 18 -8.44 -0.03 1.54
C GLN A 18 -8.34 0.87 0.28
N SER A 19 -7.49 1.89 0.32
CA SER A 19 -7.19 2.71 -0.84
C SER A 19 -6.36 1.92 -1.86
N LYS A 20 -6.73 1.98 -3.14
CA LYS A 20 -6.07 1.24 -4.23
C LYS A 20 -4.97 2.10 -4.87
N PHE A 21 -3.74 1.60 -4.89
CA PHE A 21 -2.57 2.28 -5.43
C PHE A 21 -1.94 1.50 -6.57
N LYS A 22 -1.28 2.20 -7.49
CA LYS A 22 -0.64 1.58 -8.66
C LYS A 22 0.73 0.98 -8.35
N ASP A 23 1.37 1.50 -7.31
CA ASP A 23 2.75 1.17 -6.94
C ASP A 23 2.92 1.09 -5.43
N LYS A 24 3.86 0.25 -5.00
CA LYS A 24 4.29 0.17 -3.59
C LYS A 24 4.93 1.47 -3.11
N ALA A 25 5.58 2.23 -3.97
CA ALA A 25 6.17 3.52 -3.61
C ALA A 25 5.09 4.55 -3.20
N ASP A 26 3.98 4.57 -3.92
CA ASP A 26 2.85 5.45 -3.63
C ASP A 26 2.12 4.99 -2.36
N LEU A 27 1.90 3.69 -2.22
CA LEU A 27 1.36 3.11 -0.99
C LEU A 27 2.26 3.39 0.21
N SER A 28 3.59 3.27 0.07
CA SER A 28 4.53 3.53 1.15
C SER A 28 4.48 4.98 1.59
N LYS A 29 4.41 5.95 0.67
CA LYS A 29 4.24 7.37 1.00
C LYS A 29 2.86 7.68 1.55
N HIS A 30 1.83 6.98 1.08
CA HIS A 30 0.47 7.09 1.60
C HIS A 30 0.41 6.62 3.05
N ILE A 31 0.94 5.42 3.33
CA ILE A 31 1.09 4.93 4.69
C ILE A 31 1.97 5.93 5.44
N ASP A 32 3.12 6.39 4.91
CA ASP A 32 4.02 7.36 5.54
C ASP A 32 3.32 8.65 6.03
N ARG A 33 2.39 9.18 5.23
CA ARG A 33 1.73 10.46 5.50
C ARG A 33 0.40 10.34 6.21
N ILE A 34 -0.32 9.24 6.01
CA ILE A 34 -1.68 9.02 6.52
C ILE A 34 -1.67 8.11 7.76
N HIS A 35 -0.78 7.12 7.80
CA HIS A 35 -0.76 6.03 8.79
C HIS A 35 0.54 5.95 9.62
N THR A 36 1.67 6.41 9.08
CA THR A 36 2.99 6.51 9.70
C THR A 36 3.05 7.78 10.53
N GLY A 37 2.18 7.83 11.52
CA GLY A 37 2.57 8.46 12.79
C GLY A 37 3.53 7.58 13.60
N SER A 38 4.02 6.46 13.08
CA SER A 38 4.91 5.55 13.81
C SER A 38 5.98 4.96 12.88
N GLY A 39 7.16 5.55 12.92
CA GLY A 39 8.37 5.13 12.22
C GLY A 39 8.93 3.81 12.74
N LEU A 40 8.25 2.70 12.46
CA LEU A 40 8.69 1.39 12.87
C LEU A 40 8.48 0.35 11.77
N LEU A 41 9.24 0.45 10.69
CA LEU A 41 9.71 -0.75 10.02
C LEU A 41 11.22 -0.81 10.17
N GLU A 42 11.61 -1.12 11.41
CA GLU A 42 12.58 -2.17 11.77
C GLU A 42 13.13 -2.91 10.55
N GLY A 43 14.12 -2.29 9.93
CA GLY A 43 14.90 -2.85 8.85
C GLY A 43 16.29 -3.25 9.32
N ASP A 44 16.46 -3.75 10.55
CA ASP A 44 17.73 -4.34 10.96
C ASP A 44 17.82 -5.76 10.37
N ARG A 45 18.08 -5.82 9.06
CA ARG A 45 18.59 -7.02 8.40
C ARG A 45 20.11 -7.00 8.47
N ARG A 46 20.70 -6.96 9.65
CA ARG A 46 22.11 -7.36 9.83
C ARG A 46 22.15 -8.88 10.00
N LYS A 47 22.47 -9.56 8.90
CA LYS A 47 22.94 -10.95 8.92
C LYS A 47 24.46 -10.89 8.73
N TRP A 48 25.22 -11.22 9.76
CA TRP A 48 26.61 -11.71 9.71
C TRP A 48 26.75 -12.78 10.80
#